data_AF-A0A847V9N4-F1
#
_entry.id   AF-A0A847V9N4-F1
#
_cell.length_a   1.000
_cell.length_b   1.000
_cell.length_c   1.000
_cell.angle_alpha   90.00
_cell.angle_beta   90.00
_cell.angle_gamma   90.00
#
_symmetry.space_group_name_H-M   'P 1'
#
loop_
_entity.id
_entity.type
_entity.pdbx_description
1 polymer ?
#
loop_
_entity_poly.entity_id
_entity_poly.type
_entity_poly.pdbx_seq_one_letter_code
_entity_poly.pdbx_strand_id
1 'polypeptide(L)'
;MRKEHLGILCCIVLLTFSALGVMAVSGTVKVMPLGDSITKGGVSTAEEAKHPTYRYWLWNDLAENGYDVDFVGSWRMPNFTRFSFDQDNEGHGGYSSDEILHGVEDDRWEPGSLATWIRGYDYDVVLLLIGMNDVLRGVPTNESSTNIEKIITVLRQKNPAVTVFIGTLPPTSYYRQSLIDLNQEILRIADRTSRAGSPVIVVDHYYGYNGKEDNQAPDFVHPNESGEKKIAKNWYSALSRYLGDTPPTSTATTVPVTTTPAEPSIISTIAVIPPSGATYAQAREFYDAGSVAWSRAWGASDPVLIRKDLEQARIEYTNALNWAGAVNDPPNTANLALIRTISTAYIDLADAAVTMYDGANVYSMGRVQMNDGDYRKAVGSLEASSIIFSNSQVLFNRATTTLQSASFAGTEFGDGTAYTAGIVPVLNKKASYMGEFSTYATGWHRVSLAYLARSMGDETGFKNEAIQAMNLFAGLQSSDAFGADAVSNYYVLAGLIA
;
A
#
# COMPACT_ATOMS: atom_id res chain seq x y z
N MET A 1 -16.60 33.20 -41.27
CA MET A 1 -15.23 33.77 -41.18
C MET A 1 -15.00 34.13 -39.72
N ARG A 2 -14.23 33.31 -39.01
CA ARG A 2 -12.89 33.60 -38.46
C ARG A 2 -12.98 34.17 -37.02
N LYS A 3 -12.54 33.46 -35.96
CA LYS A 3 -11.12 33.28 -35.49
C LYS A 3 -10.66 34.60 -34.79
N GLU A 4 -10.06 34.70 -33.59
CA GLU A 4 -9.12 33.90 -32.76
C GLU A 4 -9.11 34.47 -31.31
N HIS A 5 -8.99 33.64 -30.26
CA HIS A 5 -7.83 33.43 -29.37
C HIS A 5 -7.29 34.65 -28.58
N LEU A 6 -7.12 34.48 -27.26
CA LEU A 6 -5.83 34.34 -26.56
C LEU A 6 -5.85 34.98 -25.15
N GLY A 7 -5.37 34.27 -24.13
CA GLY A 7 -5.04 34.89 -22.85
C GLY A 7 -5.01 34.01 -21.59
N ILE A 8 -4.62 32.73 -21.67
CA ILE A 8 -4.20 31.98 -20.47
C ILE A 8 -2.76 32.40 -20.15
N LEU A 9 -2.62 33.22 -19.11
CA LEU A 9 -1.33 33.62 -18.57
C LEU A 9 -0.81 32.48 -17.68
N CYS A 10 0.32 31.93 -18.10
CA CYS A 10 1.10 30.92 -17.43
C CYS A 10 1.66 31.48 -16.11
N CYS A 11 1.02 31.17 -14.98
CA CYS A 11 1.66 31.30 -13.68
C CYS A 11 2.50 30.04 -13.45
N ILE A 12 3.79 30.16 -13.77
CA ILE A 12 4.84 29.27 -13.29
C ILE A 12 4.82 29.36 -11.76
N VAL A 13 4.16 28.40 -11.10
CA VAL A 13 4.45 28.12 -9.70
C VAL A 13 5.74 27.30 -9.73
N LEU A 14 6.85 27.99 -9.47
CA LEU A 14 8.08 27.38 -9.00
C LEU A 14 7.71 26.57 -7.75
N LEU A 15 7.55 25.26 -7.92
CA LEU A 15 7.63 24.30 -6.82
C LEU A 15 9.08 24.35 -6.32
N THR A 16 9.35 25.27 -5.41
CA THR A 16 10.38 25.04 -4.42
C THR A 16 9.96 23.80 -3.66
N PHE A 17 10.54 22.65 -4.03
CA PHE A 17 10.62 21.50 -3.15
C PHE A 17 11.23 22.03 -1.85
N SER A 18 10.38 22.31 -0.87
CA SER A 18 10.82 22.32 0.51
C SER A 18 11.18 20.87 0.76
N ALA A 19 12.47 20.56 0.65
CA ALA A 19 13.01 19.32 1.14
C ALA A 19 12.48 19.18 2.57
N LEU A 20 11.54 18.25 2.77
CA LEU A 20 11.44 17.56 4.04
C LEU A 20 12.85 17.04 4.27
N GLY A 21 13.57 17.71 5.19
CA GLY A 21 14.94 17.39 5.47
C GLY A 21 15.01 15.90 5.77
N VAL A 22 15.73 15.17 4.92
CA VAL A 22 16.25 13.86 5.27
C VAL A 22 17.16 14.14 6.47
N MET A 23 16.63 13.94 7.67
CA MET A 23 17.47 13.89 8.86
C MET A 23 18.19 12.55 8.73
N ALA A 24 19.43 12.59 8.24
CA ALA A 24 20.36 11.50 8.46
C ALA A 24 20.50 11.37 9.98
N VAL A 25 19.79 10.42 10.58
CA VAL A 25 19.92 10.14 12.01
C VAL A 25 21.30 9.50 12.18
N SER A 26 22.22 10.27 12.76
CA SER A 26 23.53 9.76 13.14
C SER A 26 23.37 9.03 14.47
N GLY A 27 23.27 7.70 14.41
CA GLY A 27 23.16 6.80 15.56
C GLY A 27 22.00 5.81 15.46
N THR A 28 22.04 4.79 16.31
CA THR A 28 21.00 3.76 16.42
C THR A 28 19.63 4.38 16.67
N VAL A 29 18.64 4.05 15.84
CA VAL A 29 17.27 4.55 15.95
C VAL A 29 16.48 3.67 16.90
N LYS A 30 15.94 4.25 17.97
CA LYS A 30 15.13 3.52 18.94
C LYS A 30 13.68 3.45 18.48
N VAL A 31 13.24 2.25 18.11
CA VAL A 31 11.90 1.98 17.60
C VAL A 31 11.10 1.27 18.67
N MET A 32 9.97 1.83 19.09
CA MET A 32 9.06 1.21 20.07
C MET A 32 7.86 0.57 19.37
N PRO A 33 7.78 -0.78 19.29
CA PRO A 33 6.55 -1.46 18.89
C PRO A 33 5.51 -1.36 20.02
N LEU A 34 4.50 -0.51 19.86
CA LEU A 34 3.44 -0.28 20.83
C LEU A 34 2.12 -0.83 20.31
N GLY A 35 1.44 -1.67 21.09
CA GLY A 35 0.15 -2.19 20.67
C GLY A 35 -0.45 -3.22 21.61
N ASP A 36 -1.37 -4.02 21.06
CA ASP A 36 -2.04 -5.07 21.80
C ASP A 36 -1.36 -6.45 21.61
N SER A 37 -2.16 -7.53 21.64
CA SER A 37 -1.68 -8.90 21.44
C SER A 37 -1.12 -9.16 20.05
N ILE A 38 -1.48 -8.38 19.03
CA ILE A 38 -0.89 -8.50 17.68
C ILE A 38 0.59 -8.06 17.71
N THR A 39 0.93 -7.06 18.53
CA THR A 39 2.31 -6.62 18.77
C THR A 39 3.02 -7.54 19.77
N LYS A 40 2.37 -7.87 20.88
CA LYS A 40 2.97 -8.68 21.95
C LYS A 40 3.25 -10.13 21.53
N GLY A 41 2.29 -10.77 20.88
CA GLY A 41 2.30 -12.20 20.61
C GLY A 41 2.08 -13.06 21.86
N GLY A 42 2.29 -14.37 21.71
CA GLY A 42 2.03 -15.37 22.76
C GLY A 42 2.96 -16.57 22.64
N VAL A 43 3.21 -17.23 23.78
CA VAL A 43 3.89 -18.55 23.84
C VAL A 43 3.18 -19.50 24.80
N SER A 44 1.91 -19.20 25.14
CA SER A 44 1.13 -19.96 26.13
C SER A 44 0.76 -21.34 25.59
N THR A 45 0.74 -21.50 24.26
CA THR A 45 0.57 -22.79 23.59
C THR A 45 1.73 -23.09 22.64
N ALA A 46 1.90 -24.38 22.30
CA ALA A 46 2.88 -24.80 21.32
C ALA A 46 2.59 -24.29 19.90
N GLU A 47 1.34 -23.86 19.63
CA GLU A 47 0.97 -23.23 18.36
C GLU A 47 1.36 -21.76 18.36
N GLU A 48 0.97 -20.99 19.39
CA GLU A 48 1.37 -19.59 19.55
C GLU A 48 2.89 -19.41 19.49
N ALA A 49 3.65 -20.31 20.12
CA ALA A 49 5.11 -20.27 20.14
C ALA A 49 5.78 -20.47 18.76
N LYS A 50 5.03 -20.77 17.69
CA LYS A 50 5.53 -20.81 16.30
C LYS A 50 5.50 -19.44 15.61
N HIS A 51 4.77 -18.48 16.17
CA HIS A 51 4.44 -17.18 15.56
C HIS A 51 5.11 -16.07 16.39
N PRO A 52 6.32 -15.61 16.01
CA PRO A 52 7.12 -14.64 16.79
C PRO A 52 6.67 -13.18 16.64
N THR A 53 5.47 -12.95 16.10
CA THR A 53 4.90 -11.66 15.68
C THR A 53 5.59 -11.05 14.47
N TYR A 54 4.98 -9.98 13.93
CA TYR A 54 5.58 -9.17 12.87
C TYR A 54 6.96 -8.60 13.26
N ARG A 55 7.25 -8.46 14.57
CA ARG A 55 8.50 -7.86 15.05
C ARG A 55 9.72 -8.65 14.63
N TYR A 56 9.67 -9.99 14.67
CA TYR A 56 10.76 -10.83 14.21
C TYR A 56 11.08 -10.61 12.73
N TRP A 57 10.05 -10.63 11.88
CA TRP A 57 10.21 -10.43 10.44
C TRP A 57 10.72 -9.02 10.13
N LEU A 58 10.14 -8.00 10.78
CA LEU A 58 10.54 -6.61 10.62
C LEU A 58 11.98 -6.36 11.08
N TRP A 59 12.37 -6.90 12.24
CA TRP A 59 13.72 -6.76 12.76
C TRP A 59 14.76 -7.35 11.82
N ASN A 60 14.50 -8.55 11.30
CA ASN A 60 15.39 -9.18 10.33
C ASN A 60 15.46 -8.37 9.04
N ASP A 61 14.33 -7.91 8.49
CA ASP A 61 14.33 -7.07 7.29
C ASP A 61 15.15 -5.79 7.51
N LEU A 62 15.03 -5.12 8.68
CA LEU A 62 15.82 -3.93 9.01
C LEU A 62 17.32 -4.26 9.14
N ALA A 63 17.66 -5.31 9.88
CA ALA A 63 19.04 -5.71 10.11
C ALA A 63 19.75 -6.19 8.83
N GLU A 64 19.08 -7.01 8.03
CA GLU A 64 19.58 -7.52 6.75
C GLU A 64 19.84 -6.39 5.75
N ASN A 65 19.05 -5.32 5.81
CA ASN A 65 19.22 -4.13 4.98
C ASN A 65 20.09 -3.04 5.63
N GLY A 66 20.81 -3.37 6.71
CA GLY A 66 21.84 -2.54 7.31
C GLY A 66 21.34 -1.37 8.17
N TYR A 67 20.04 -1.31 8.48
CA TYR A 67 19.51 -0.29 9.38
C TYR A 67 19.97 -0.54 10.81
N ASP A 68 20.55 0.48 11.45
CA ASP A 68 20.95 0.48 12.85
C ASP A 68 19.74 0.86 13.71
N VAL A 69 18.97 -0.14 14.12
CA VAL A 69 17.73 0.00 14.90
C VAL A 69 17.88 -0.76 16.22
N ASP A 70 17.28 -0.22 17.29
CA ASP A 70 17.15 -0.83 18.62
C ASP A 70 15.65 -0.89 18.93
N PHE A 71 15.10 -2.09 19.13
CA PHE A 71 13.73 -2.17 19.60
C PHE A 71 13.71 -1.84 21.08
N VAL A 72 12.74 -1.05 21.51
CA VAL A 72 12.67 -0.59 22.89
C VAL A 72 11.27 -0.77 23.45
N GLY A 73 11.21 -1.03 24.74
CA GLY A 73 9.96 -1.23 25.48
C GLY A 73 10.23 -1.72 26.89
N SER A 74 9.19 -1.74 27.70
CA SER A 74 9.22 -2.24 29.07
C SER A 74 9.14 -3.77 29.12
N TRP A 75 8.82 -4.43 28.00
CA TRP A 75 8.68 -5.88 27.87
C TRP A 75 9.71 -6.51 26.95
N ARG A 76 10.26 -7.64 27.41
CA ARG A 76 10.95 -8.66 26.57
C ARG A 76 10.15 -9.96 26.45
N MET A 77 8.92 -9.95 26.96
CA MET A 77 8.08 -11.14 27.07
C MET A 77 6.90 -11.06 26.08
N PRO A 78 6.42 -12.20 25.57
CA PRO A 78 6.96 -13.54 25.79
C PRO A 78 8.31 -13.77 25.10
N ASN A 79 9.17 -14.59 25.70
CA ASN A 79 10.49 -14.91 25.13
C ASN A 79 10.38 -15.98 24.04
N PHE A 80 10.55 -15.58 22.79
CA PHE A 80 10.55 -16.44 21.62
C PHE A 80 11.91 -17.13 21.43
N THR A 81 12.23 -18.13 22.26
CA THR A 81 13.57 -18.74 22.32
C THR A 81 14.04 -19.42 21.02
N ARG A 82 13.14 -19.66 20.06
CA ARG A 82 13.46 -20.25 18.75
C ARG A 82 13.86 -19.21 17.70
N PHE A 83 13.67 -17.93 18.01
CA PHE A 83 13.82 -16.82 17.08
C PHE A 83 14.83 -15.83 17.66
N SER A 84 15.86 -15.52 16.89
CA SER A 84 16.91 -14.58 17.29
C SER A 84 16.62 -13.22 16.68
N PHE A 85 16.15 -12.28 17.48
CA PHE A 85 15.90 -10.88 17.14
C PHE A 85 15.86 -10.06 18.43
N ASP A 86 15.84 -8.74 18.32
CA ASP A 86 15.56 -7.89 19.47
C ASP A 86 14.08 -8.01 19.87
N GLN A 87 13.83 -8.54 21.07
CA GLN A 87 12.48 -8.87 21.54
C GLN A 87 11.86 -7.77 22.40
N ASP A 88 12.56 -6.66 22.62
CA ASP A 88 12.02 -5.49 23.32
C ASP A 88 10.75 -4.97 22.61
N ASN A 89 9.71 -4.68 23.40
CA ASN A 89 8.43 -4.18 22.91
C ASN A 89 7.57 -3.54 24.00
N GLU A 90 6.56 -2.80 23.57
CA GLU A 90 5.49 -2.25 24.40
C GLU A 90 4.12 -2.84 23.95
N GLY A 91 4.09 -4.15 23.73
CA GLY A 91 2.87 -4.88 23.41
C GLY A 91 2.16 -5.36 24.67
N HIS A 92 0.87 -5.06 24.80
CA HIS A 92 0.05 -5.41 25.96
C HIS A 92 -1.11 -6.31 25.54
N GLY A 93 -1.00 -7.60 25.85
CA GLY A 93 -1.90 -8.63 25.34
C GLY A 93 -3.34 -8.42 25.79
N GLY A 94 -4.26 -8.23 24.85
CA GLY A 94 -5.68 -8.03 25.14
C GLY A 94 -6.04 -6.61 25.58
N TYR A 95 -5.12 -5.64 25.59
CA TYR A 95 -5.45 -4.27 25.97
C TYR A 95 -6.19 -3.54 24.85
N SER A 96 -7.20 -2.76 25.23
CA SER A 96 -7.83 -1.74 24.39
C SER A 96 -7.04 -0.43 24.41
N SER A 97 -7.41 0.52 23.55
CA SER A 97 -6.82 1.86 23.53
C SER A 97 -6.93 2.60 24.87
N ASP A 98 -8.00 2.38 25.65
CA ASP A 98 -8.18 2.97 26.97
C ASP A 98 -7.25 2.34 28.01
N GLU A 99 -7.14 1.01 28.00
CA GLU A 99 -6.32 0.25 28.96
C GLU A 99 -4.83 0.53 28.74
N ILE A 100 -4.38 0.84 27.52
CA ILE A 100 -3.02 1.36 27.29
C ILE A 100 -2.81 2.70 28.04
N LEU A 101 -3.81 3.60 28.04
CA LEU A 101 -3.70 4.92 28.68
C LEU A 101 -3.75 4.86 30.20
N HIS A 102 -4.63 4.02 30.74
CA HIS A 102 -4.99 4.04 32.15
C HIS A 102 -4.50 2.82 32.93
N GLY A 103 -4.06 1.77 32.24
CA GLY A 103 -3.77 0.49 32.85
C GLY A 103 -5.02 -0.32 33.18
N VAL A 104 -4.80 -1.51 33.72
CA VAL A 104 -5.84 -2.38 34.28
C VAL A 104 -5.59 -2.52 35.78
N GLU A 105 -6.56 -2.11 36.60
CA GLU A 105 -6.41 -1.95 38.06
C GLU A 105 -5.97 -3.23 38.81
N ASP A 106 -6.23 -4.41 38.22
CA ASP A 106 -5.90 -5.73 38.78
C ASP A 106 -4.88 -6.55 37.95
N ASP A 107 -4.25 -5.96 36.92
CA ASP A 107 -3.23 -6.67 36.17
C ASP A 107 -1.92 -6.74 36.96
N ARG A 108 -1.68 -7.92 37.55
CA ARG A 108 -0.47 -8.22 38.32
C ARG A 108 0.73 -8.53 37.45
N TRP A 109 0.50 -8.82 36.17
CA TRP A 109 1.55 -9.14 35.22
C TRP A 109 2.11 -7.85 34.65
N GLU A 110 1.27 -6.91 34.24
CA GLU A 110 1.67 -5.67 33.55
C GLU A 110 1.19 -4.39 34.25
N PRO A 111 1.54 -4.17 35.53
CA PRO A 111 1.00 -3.03 36.27
C PRO A 111 1.48 -1.70 35.67
N GLY A 112 0.59 -0.72 35.68
CA GLY A 112 0.88 0.65 35.26
C GLY A 112 0.10 1.06 34.03
N SER A 113 0.61 2.06 33.33
CA SER A 113 0.00 2.64 32.13
C SER A 113 1.08 3.17 31.21
N LEU A 114 0.73 3.55 29.98
CA LEU A 114 1.67 4.07 28.99
C LEU A 114 2.59 5.15 29.57
N ALA A 115 2.03 6.13 30.30
CA ALA A 115 2.81 7.22 30.90
C ALA A 115 3.82 6.77 31.96
N THR A 116 3.64 5.57 32.53
CA THR A 116 4.55 4.96 33.50
C THR A 116 5.58 4.08 32.81
N TRP A 117 5.16 3.20 31.89
CA TRP A 117 6.05 2.25 31.20
C TRP A 117 7.12 2.97 30.38
N ILE A 118 6.72 4.01 29.63
CA ILE A 118 7.62 4.75 28.76
C ILE A 118 8.72 5.52 29.53
N ARG A 119 8.67 5.61 30.87
CA ARG A 119 9.73 6.28 31.65
C ARG A 119 11.04 5.50 31.65
N GLY A 120 11.01 4.19 31.43
CA GLY A 120 12.16 3.30 31.57
C GLY A 120 13.18 3.34 30.43
N TYR A 121 12.82 3.87 29.27
CA TYR A 121 13.64 3.84 28.05
C TYR A 121 13.32 5.05 27.16
N ASP A 122 14.19 5.39 26.23
CA ASP A 122 13.95 6.45 25.23
C ASP A 122 13.53 5.82 23.91
N TYR A 123 12.80 6.57 23.09
CA TYR A 123 12.33 6.14 21.77
C TYR A 123 12.31 7.34 20.81
N ASP A 124 12.70 7.10 19.56
CA ASP A 124 12.66 8.09 18.48
C ASP A 124 11.44 7.88 17.59
N VAL A 125 11.09 6.60 17.39
CA VAL A 125 10.01 6.15 16.52
C VAL A 125 9.07 5.23 17.29
N VAL A 126 7.77 5.33 17.03
CA VAL A 126 6.75 4.43 17.57
C VAL A 126 6.00 3.75 16.43
N LEU A 127 5.83 2.43 16.52
CA LEU A 127 4.93 1.64 15.68
C LEU A 127 3.68 1.35 16.48
N LEU A 128 2.62 2.11 16.25
CA LEU A 128 1.36 2.02 16.98
C LEU A 128 0.37 1.15 16.21
N LEU A 129 0.08 -0.04 16.72
CA LEU A 129 -1.00 -0.92 16.24
C LEU A 129 -1.94 -1.25 17.40
N ILE A 130 -3.04 -0.51 17.51
CA ILE A 130 -3.99 -0.61 18.61
C ILE A 130 -5.43 -0.40 18.12
N GLY A 131 -6.40 -1.00 18.80
CA GLY A 131 -7.83 -0.84 18.52
C GLY A 131 -8.54 -2.12 18.10
N MET A 132 -7.82 -3.24 17.92
CA MET A 132 -8.47 -4.52 17.61
C MET A 132 -9.38 -4.95 18.78
N ASN A 133 -8.90 -4.83 20.02
CA ASN A 133 -9.70 -5.15 21.20
C ASN A 133 -10.91 -4.22 21.37
N ASP A 134 -10.76 -2.93 21.05
CA ASP A 134 -11.87 -1.97 21.00
C ASP A 134 -12.98 -2.46 20.07
N VAL A 135 -12.60 -2.81 18.82
CA VAL A 135 -13.52 -3.35 17.81
C VAL A 135 -14.19 -4.63 18.29
N LEU A 136 -13.42 -5.57 18.86
CA LEU A 136 -13.94 -6.86 19.31
C LEU A 136 -14.85 -6.74 20.53
N ARG A 137 -14.63 -5.73 21.39
CA ARG A 137 -15.44 -5.45 22.58
C ARG A 137 -16.60 -4.49 22.31
N GLY A 138 -16.70 -3.94 21.10
CA GLY A 138 -17.75 -3.00 20.72
C GLY A 138 -17.60 -1.63 21.35
N VAL A 139 -16.37 -1.19 21.66
CA VAL A 139 -16.08 0.18 22.08
C VAL A 139 -16.47 1.13 20.94
N PRO A 140 -17.19 2.23 21.23
CA PRO A 140 -17.56 3.21 20.20
C PRO A 140 -16.34 3.78 19.47
N THR A 141 -16.38 3.87 18.13
CA THR A 141 -15.26 4.36 17.30
C THR A 141 -14.75 5.73 17.72
N ASN A 142 -15.64 6.62 18.15
CA ASN A 142 -15.26 7.96 18.64
C ASN A 142 -14.47 7.91 19.96
N GLU A 143 -14.77 6.95 20.83
CA GLU A 143 -14.04 6.74 22.08
C GLU A 143 -12.65 6.17 21.79
N SER A 144 -12.56 5.13 20.97
CA SER A 144 -11.26 4.56 20.53
C SER A 144 -10.40 5.61 19.84
N SER A 145 -10.98 6.41 18.94
CA SER A 145 -10.28 7.50 18.28
C SER A 145 -9.74 8.54 19.27
N THR A 146 -10.56 8.96 20.23
CA THR A 146 -10.15 9.90 21.28
C THR A 146 -8.99 9.34 22.11
N ASN A 147 -9.02 8.04 22.42
CA ASN A 147 -7.97 7.39 23.18
C ASN A 147 -6.66 7.27 22.37
N ILE A 148 -6.73 6.92 21.09
CA ILE A 148 -5.56 6.91 20.20
C ILE A 148 -4.91 8.31 20.11
N GLU A 149 -5.69 9.39 20.02
CA GLU A 149 -5.15 10.77 20.05
C GLU A 149 -4.46 11.10 21.39
N LYS A 150 -5.02 10.64 22.51
CA LYS A 150 -4.39 10.77 23.83
C LYS A 150 -3.11 9.96 23.94
N ILE A 151 -3.04 8.76 23.35
CA ILE A 151 -1.81 7.94 23.30
C ILE A 151 -0.70 8.75 22.63
N ILE A 152 -0.97 9.30 21.44
CA ILE A 152 -0.02 10.17 20.71
C ILE A 152 0.39 11.37 21.57
N THR A 153 -0.55 11.96 22.31
CA THR A 153 -0.27 13.08 23.22
C THR A 153 0.68 12.67 24.35
N VAL A 154 0.46 11.53 25.01
CA VAL A 154 1.33 11.00 26.08
C VAL A 154 2.74 10.71 25.55
N LEU A 155 2.85 10.09 24.37
CA LEU A 155 4.13 9.83 23.72
C LEU A 155 4.94 11.12 23.51
N ARG A 156 4.25 12.18 23.05
CA ARG A 156 4.84 13.51 22.80
C ARG A 156 5.18 14.29 24.07
N GLN A 157 4.52 14.01 25.20
CA GLN A 157 4.88 14.62 26.48
C GLN A 157 6.27 14.19 26.93
N LYS A 158 6.67 12.94 26.66
CA LYS A 158 8.02 12.45 26.94
C LYS A 158 9.01 12.80 25.83
N ASN A 159 8.68 12.54 24.57
CA ASN A 159 9.51 12.92 23.43
C ASN A 159 8.71 13.84 22.47
N PRO A 160 8.85 15.18 22.59
CA PRO A 160 8.13 16.12 21.73
C PRO A 160 8.41 15.99 20.23
N ALA A 161 9.52 15.32 19.87
CA ALA A 161 9.99 15.11 18.51
C ALA A 161 9.72 13.69 17.96
N VAL A 162 8.99 12.84 18.71
CA VAL A 162 8.71 11.47 18.31
C VAL A 162 8.02 11.39 16.95
N THR A 163 8.45 10.47 16.10
CA THR A 163 7.71 10.08 14.90
C THR A 163 6.82 8.89 15.21
N VAL A 164 5.53 9.00 14.92
CA VAL A 164 4.56 7.92 15.16
C VAL A 164 4.13 7.33 13.83
N PHE A 165 4.44 6.08 13.59
CA PHE A 165 3.78 5.31 12.53
C PHE A 165 2.55 4.64 13.13
N ILE A 166 1.37 4.90 12.59
CA ILE A 166 0.12 4.34 13.07
C ILE A 166 -0.45 3.38 12.03
N GLY A 167 -0.71 2.14 12.46
CA GLY A 167 -1.16 1.05 11.60
C GLY A 167 -2.68 1.04 11.50
N THR A 168 -3.24 0.89 10.31
CA THR A 168 -4.64 0.45 10.20
C THR A 168 -4.76 -0.99 10.72
N LEU A 169 -5.92 -1.35 11.26
CA LEU A 169 -6.18 -2.71 11.74
C LEU A 169 -6.24 -3.69 10.55
N PRO A 170 -5.52 -4.83 10.62
CA PRO A 170 -5.68 -5.89 9.64
C PRO A 170 -7.09 -6.52 9.75
N PRO A 171 -7.65 -7.09 8.67
CA PRO A 171 -8.95 -7.74 8.71
C PRO A 171 -8.97 -8.97 9.64
N THR A 172 -10.13 -9.20 10.27
CA THR A 172 -10.47 -10.49 10.90
C THR A 172 -11.18 -11.40 9.90
N SER A 173 -11.41 -12.68 10.21
CA SER A 173 -12.16 -13.58 9.30
C SER A 173 -13.59 -13.12 9.00
N TYR A 174 -14.16 -12.31 9.88
CA TYR A 174 -15.48 -11.71 9.70
C TYR A 174 -15.34 -10.23 9.35
N TYR A 175 -16.19 -9.78 8.42
CA TYR A 175 -16.36 -8.36 8.17
C TYR A 175 -16.90 -7.67 9.43
N ARG A 176 -16.31 -6.52 9.77
CA ARG A 176 -16.71 -5.69 10.91
C ARG A 176 -16.77 -4.24 10.50
N GLN A 177 -17.97 -3.66 10.48
CA GLN A 177 -18.13 -2.24 10.14
C GLN A 177 -17.32 -1.34 11.08
N SER A 178 -17.31 -1.63 12.39
CA SER A 178 -16.53 -0.87 13.37
C SER A 178 -15.02 -0.89 13.12
N LEU A 179 -14.48 -1.97 12.53
CA LEU A 179 -13.07 -2.03 12.10
C LEU A 179 -12.82 -1.07 10.94
N ILE A 180 -13.70 -1.07 9.94
CA ILE A 180 -13.61 -0.14 8.80
C ILE A 180 -13.72 1.30 9.28
N ASP A 181 -14.67 1.59 10.16
CA ASP A 181 -14.89 2.93 10.70
C ASP A 181 -13.67 3.41 11.50
N LEU A 182 -13.07 2.53 12.32
CA LEU A 182 -11.86 2.86 13.07
C LEU A 182 -10.65 3.03 12.15
N ASN A 183 -10.49 2.22 11.11
CA ASN A 183 -9.43 2.40 10.10
C ASN A 183 -9.56 3.73 9.36
N GLN A 184 -10.79 4.14 9.03
CA GLN A 184 -11.03 5.47 8.47
C GLN A 184 -10.66 6.57 9.46
N GLU A 185 -10.94 6.36 10.75
CA GLU A 185 -10.63 7.35 11.77
C GLU A 185 -9.14 7.45 12.09
N ILE A 186 -8.40 6.35 12.00
CA ILE A 186 -6.92 6.35 12.08
C ILE A 186 -6.31 7.29 11.04
N LEU A 187 -6.85 7.32 9.81
CA LEU A 187 -6.42 8.27 8.78
C LEU A 187 -6.68 9.71 9.22
N ARG A 188 -7.87 9.99 9.75
CA ARG A 188 -8.23 11.35 10.20
C ARG A 188 -7.43 11.77 11.44
N ILE A 189 -7.10 10.84 12.33
CA ILE A 189 -6.23 11.07 13.49
C ILE A 189 -4.84 11.49 13.01
N ALA A 190 -4.26 10.78 12.03
CA ALA A 190 -2.97 11.14 11.48
C ALA A 190 -3.01 12.55 10.87
N ASP A 191 -4.03 12.87 10.06
CA ASP A 191 -4.21 14.21 9.48
C ASP A 191 -4.32 15.30 10.56
N ARG A 192 -5.10 15.06 11.63
CA ARG A 192 -5.31 16.05 12.71
C ARG A 192 -4.11 16.22 13.62
N THR A 193 -3.34 15.16 13.84
CA THR A 193 -2.31 15.13 14.88
C THR A 193 -0.89 15.23 14.32
N SER A 194 -0.67 14.99 13.03
CA SER A 194 0.65 15.14 12.40
C SER A 194 1.09 16.60 12.40
N ARG A 195 2.36 16.85 12.75
CA ARG A 195 2.96 18.19 12.77
C ARG A 195 4.43 18.14 12.41
N ALA A 196 4.95 19.25 11.91
CA ALA A 196 6.38 19.40 11.68
C ALA A 196 7.18 19.12 12.97
N GLY A 197 8.22 18.28 12.86
CA GLY A 197 9.04 17.85 13.97
C GLY A 197 8.48 16.70 14.82
N SER A 198 7.24 16.24 14.60
CA SER A 198 6.69 15.02 15.19
C SER A 198 5.57 14.47 14.29
N PRO A 199 5.93 13.91 13.12
CA PRO A 199 4.94 13.44 12.15
C PRO A 199 4.17 12.22 12.67
N VAL A 200 2.93 12.10 12.21
CA VAL A 200 2.14 10.87 12.31
C VAL A 200 1.95 10.31 10.91
N ILE A 201 2.45 9.10 10.66
CA ILE A 201 2.51 8.46 9.34
C ILE A 201 1.62 7.22 9.36
N VAL A 202 0.66 7.13 8.46
CA VAL A 202 -0.22 5.96 8.40
C VAL A 202 0.45 4.82 7.65
N VAL A 203 0.34 3.60 8.20
CA VAL A 203 0.77 2.37 7.56
C VAL A 203 -0.45 1.47 7.39
N ASP A 204 -0.74 1.09 6.14
CA ASP A 204 -1.90 0.27 5.86
C ASP A 204 -1.59 -1.21 6.08
N HIS A 205 -2.29 -1.87 7.01
CA HIS A 205 -2.29 -3.33 7.16
C HIS A 205 -3.59 -3.98 6.71
N TYR A 206 -4.56 -3.18 6.23
CA TYR A 206 -5.84 -3.68 5.76
C TYR A 206 -5.74 -4.26 4.36
N TYR A 207 -5.16 -3.52 3.42
CA TYR A 207 -5.08 -3.93 2.02
C TYR A 207 -4.13 -5.11 1.80
N GLY A 208 -4.56 -6.09 1.00
CA GLY A 208 -3.78 -7.30 0.69
C GLY A 208 -3.71 -8.34 1.82
N TYR A 209 -4.43 -8.10 2.92
CA TYR A 209 -4.54 -9.01 4.06
C TYR A 209 -5.87 -9.76 4.01
N ASN A 210 -5.83 -11.09 4.13
CA ASN A 210 -6.98 -11.97 4.16
C ASN A 210 -7.20 -12.44 5.61
N GLY A 211 -8.22 -11.91 6.26
CA GLY A 211 -8.47 -12.20 7.68
C GLY A 211 -8.78 -13.66 8.03
N LYS A 212 -9.01 -14.54 7.05
CA LYS A 212 -9.14 -15.99 7.26
C LYS A 212 -7.84 -16.75 7.00
N GLU A 213 -7.12 -16.41 5.95
CA GLU A 213 -5.91 -17.12 5.52
C GLU A 213 -4.65 -16.63 6.23
N ASP A 214 -4.62 -15.37 6.63
CA ASP A 214 -3.47 -14.72 7.26
C ASP A 214 -3.57 -14.69 8.79
N ASN A 215 -4.67 -15.20 9.37
CA ASN A 215 -4.85 -15.31 10.81
C ASN A 215 -4.87 -16.76 11.29
N GLN A 216 -4.55 -16.96 12.56
CA GLN A 216 -4.54 -18.23 13.25
C GLN A 216 -5.99 -18.70 13.51
N ALA A 217 -6.26 -19.98 13.24
CA ALA A 217 -7.49 -20.60 13.72
C ALA A 217 -7.30 -21.02 15.20
N PRO A 218 -8.36 -20.98 16.04
CA PRO A 218 -9.75 -20.70 15.68
C PRO A 218 -10.20 -19.25 15.87
N ASP A 219 -9.36 -18.35 16.41
CA ASP A 219 -9.80 -16.97 16.70
C ASP A 219 -9.93 -16.09 15.45
N PHE A 220 -9.11 -16.33 14.43
CA PHE A 220 -8.99 -15.54 13.22
C PHE A 220 -8.82 -14.03 13.44
N VAL A 221 -8.10 -13.69 14.50
CA VAL A 221 -7.71 -12.34 14.90
C VAL A 221 -6.19 -12.22 14.91
N HIS A 222 -5.50 -13.20 15.49
CA HIS A 222 -4.04 -13.14 15.59
C HIS A 222 -3.39 -13.56 14.28
N PRO A 223 -2.41 -12.81 13.75
CA PRO A 223 -1.72 -13.17 12.52
C PRO A 223 -1.00 -14.52 12.63
N ASN A 224 -1.09 -15.35 11.59
CA ASN A 224 -0.16 -16.45 11.39
C ASN A 224 1.09 -15.95 10.65
N GLU A 225 2.06 -16.82 10.37
CA GLU A 225 3.29 -16.46 9.64
C GLU A 225 3.05 -15.61 8.36
N SER A 226 2.01 -15.91 7.57
CA SER A 226 1.68 -15.12 6.37
C SER A 226 1.25 -13.69 6.73
N GLY A 227 0.35 -13.55 7.71
CA GLY A 227 -0.11 -12.25 8.19
C GLY A 227 0.99 -11.45 8.86
N GLU A 228 1.82 -12.08 9.69
CA GLU A 228 2.97 -11.44 10.34
C GLU A 228 3.93 -10.85 9.32
N LYS A 229 4.28 -11.60 8.27
CA LYS A 229 5.14 -11.11 7.18
C LYS A 229 4.53 -9.94 6.41
N LYS A 230 3.22 -9.95 6.18
CA LYS A 230 2.52 -8.83 5.51
C LYS A 230 2.55 -7.56 6.37
N ILE A 231 2.26 -7.69 7.66
CA ILE A 231 2.33 -6.57 8.61
C ILE A 231 3.76 -6.04 8.69
N ALA A 232 4.74 -6.92 8.84
CA ALA A 232 6.16 -6.58 8.88
C ALA A 232 6.62 -5.85 7.61
N LYS A 233 6.26 -6.36 6.43
CA LYS A 233 6.59 -5.73 5.14
C LYS A 233 6.04 -4.32 5.03
N ASN A 234 4.81 -4.08 5.49
CA ASN A 234 4.20 -2.76 5.43
C ASN A 234 4.90 -1.78 6.39
N TRP A 235 5.24 -2.23 7.60
CA TRP A 235 6.07 -1.46 8.52
C TRP A 235 7.46 -1.15 7.95
N TYR A 236 8.15 -2.17 7.42
CA TYR A 236 9.47 -2.05 6.82
C TYR A 236 9.46 -1.04 5.68
N SER A 237 8.49 -1.14 4.78
CA SER A 237 8.37 -0.22 3.64
C SER A 237 8.14 1.23 4.05
N ALA A 238 7.50 1.48 5.19
CA ALA A 238 7.28 2.83 5.70
C ALA A 238 8.50 3.36 6.46
N LEU A 239 9.09 2.51 7.32
CA LEU A 239 10.27 2.83 8.12
C LEU A 239 11.50 3.10 7.25
N SER A 240 11.82 2.21 6.31
CA SER A 240 12.99 2.36 5.41
C SER A 240 12.97 3.70 4.68
N ARG A 241 11.82 4.08 4.09
CA ARG A 241 11.64 5.38 3.42
C ARG A 241 11.87 6.57 4.35
N TYR A 242 11.48 6.45 5.61
CA TYR A 242 11.66 7.51 6.60
C TYR A 242 13.10 7.62 7.09
N LEU A 243 13.76 6.48 7.30
CA LEU A 243 15.18 6.41 7.71
C LEU A 243 16.13 6.84 6.57
N GLY A 244 15.67 6.77 5.32
CA GLY A 244 16.40 7.11 4.12
C GLY A 244 17.08 5.89 3.50
N ASP A 245 17.16 5.85 2.16
CA ASP A 245 17.66 4.72 1.36
C ASP A 245 19.20 4.48 1.50
N THR A 246 19.84 4.98 2.56
CA THR A 246 21.29 4.78 2.77
C THR A 246 21.56 4.49 4.24
N PRO A 247 21.82 3.23 4.61
CA PRO A 247 22.17 2.86 5.97
C PRO A 247 23.59 3.37 6.33
N PRO A 248 23.86 3.72 7.61
CA PRO A 248 25.22 3.92 8.08
C PRO A 248 26.01 2.59 7.97
N THR A 249 27.17 2.66 7.33
CA THR A 249 28.03 1.51 7.01
C THR A 249 28.53 0.78 8.27
N SER A 250 28.26 -0.54 8.40
CA SER A 250 29.22 -1.50 8.96
C SER A 250 28.82 -2.99 8.77
N THR A 251 29.68 -3.68 8.01
CA THR A 251 30.19 -5.07 8.13
C THR A 251 29.24 -6.28 8.13
N ALA A 252 29.33 -7.04 7.03
CA ALA A 252 28.63 -8.28 6.72
C ALA A 252 29.02 -9.51 7.56
N THR A 253 28.08 -10.45 7.72
CA THR A 253 28.35 -11.90 7.81
C THR A 253 27.16 -12.69 7.22
N THR A 254 27.45 -13.56 6.25
CA THR A 254 26.51 -14.34 5.43
C THR A 254 26.26 -15.75 5.96
N VAL A 255 25.01 -16.26 5.87
CA VAL A 255 24.67 -17.69 5.72
C VAL A 255 23.27 -17.85 5.06
N PRO A 256 22.94 -19.00 4.42
CA PRO A 256 22.11 -19.05 3.20
C PRO A 256 20.67 -19.59 3.40
N VAL A 257 19.76 -19.13 2.54
CA VAL A 257 18.35 -19.54 2.44
C VAL A 257 18.15 -20.62 1.38
N THR A 258 17.29 -21.60 1.67
CA THR A 258 16.81 -22.62 0.73
C THR A 258 15.46 -22.20 0.14
N THR A 259 15.34 -22.35 -1.18
CA THR A 259 14.23 -21.95 -2.06
C THR A 259 13.03 -22.91 -2.03
N THR A 260 11.82 -22.42 -2.39
CA THR A 260 10.99 -22.89 -3.55
C THR A 260 9.68 -22.05 -3.66
N PRO A 261 9.29 -21.56 -4.85
CA PRO A 261 8.00 -20.88 -5.08
C PRO A 261 6.95 -21.78 -5.76
N ALA A 262 5.67 -21.57 -5.44
CA ALA A 262 4.53 -22.12 -6.18
C ALA A 262 3.61 -21.00 -6.70
N GLU A 263 3.05 -21.28 -7.88
CA GLU A 263 2.42 -20.44 -8.90
C GLU A 263 1.04 -19.86 -8.53
N PRO A 264 0.63 -18.69 -9.07
CA PRO A 264 -0.61 -18.01 -8.69
C PRO A 264 -1.85 -18.63 -9.34
N SER A 265 -2.86 -18.95 -8.52
CA SER A 265 -4.19 -19.35 -8.98
C SER A 265 -5.12 -18.15 -9.12
N ILE A 266 -5.85 -18.12 -10.24
CA ILE A 266 -6.76 -17.07 -10.68
C ILE A 266 -7.97 -16.98 -9.74
N ILE A 267 -8.21 -15.80 -9.14
CA ILE A 267 -9.37 -15.54 -8.27
C ILE A 267 -10.61 -15.32 -9.14
N SER A 268 -11.60 -16.20 -8.95
CA SER A 268 -12.95 -16.09 -9.50
C SER A 268 -13.77 -15.09 -8.69
N THR A 269 -14.28 -14.04 -9.35
CA THR A 269 -15.18 -13.03 -8.77
C THR A 269 -16.53 -13.65 -8.39
N ILE A 270 -16.86 -13.63 -7.09
CA ILE A 270 -18.21 -13.95 -6.59
C ILE A 270 -19.13 -12.78 -6.97
N ALA A 271 -20.16 -13.06 -7.78
CA ALA A 271 -21.22 -12.11 -8.09
C ALA A 271 -22.10 -11.85 -6.85
N VAL A 272 -22.20 -10.59 -6.43
CA VAL A 272 -23.14 -10.14 -5.39
C VAL A 272 -24.55 -10.25 -5.97
N ILE A 273 -25.38 -11.15 -5.42
CA ILE A 273 -26.79 -11.24 -5.79
C ILE A 273 -27.49 -9.96 -5.29
N PRO A 274 -28.12 -9.17 -6.17
CA PRO A 274 -28.82 -7.96 -5.76
C PRO A 274 -30.00 -8.31 -4.83
N PRO A 275 -30.22 -7.58 -3.73
CA PRO A 275 -31.31 -7.86 -2.81
C PRO A 275 -32.67 -7.60 -3.47
N SER A 276 -33.71 -8.31 -3.02
CA SER A 276 -35.08 -8.06 -3.48
C SER A 276 -35.50 -6.61 -3.16
N GLY A 277 -36.12 -5.93 -4.13
CA GLY A 277 -36.56 -4.54 -3.97
C GLY A 277 -35.54 -3.47 -4.38
N ALA A 278 -34.52 -3.80 -5.19
CA ALA A 278 -33.62 -2.81 -5.78
C ALA A 278 -34.39 -1.70 -6.52
N THR A 279 -33.99 -0.45 -6.31
CA THR A 279 -34.60 0.73 -6.94
C THR A 279 -33.59 1.54 -7.76
N TYR A 280 -34.10 2.33 -8.71
CA TYR A 280 -33.29 3.31 -9.43
C TYR A 280 -32.57 4.28 -8.48
N ALA A 281 -33.27 4.75 -7.43
CA ALA A 281 -32.70 5.68 -6.45
C ALA A 281 -31.46 5.11 -5.74
N GLN A 282 -31.48 3.83 -5.35
CA GLN A 282 -30.31 3.19 -4.74
C GLN A 282 -29.14 3.02 -5.72
N ALA A 283 -29.42 2.65 -6.97
CA ALA A 283 -28.40 2.61 -8.00
C ALA A 283 -27.74 3.98 -8.20
N ARG A 284 -28.56 5.05 -8.12
CA ARG A 284 -28.10 6.44 -8.21
C ARG A 284 -27.25 6.86 -7.01
N GLU A 285 -27.65 6.50 -5.80
CA GLU A 285 -26.87 6.78 -4.57
C GLU A 285 -25.47 6.17 -4.63
N PHE A 286 -25.36 4.91 -5.04
CA PHE A 286 -24.06 4.26 -5.24
C PHE A 286 -23.23 4.92 -6.34
N TYR A 287 -23.88 5.29 -7.46
CA TYR A 287 -23.21 6.01 -8.54
C TYR A 287 -22.63 7.37 -8.08
N ASP A 288 -23.41 8.13 -7.32
CA ASP A 288 -22.98 9.43 -6.78
C ASP A 288 -21.87 9.24 -5.73
N ALA A 289 -21.97 8.23 -4.86
CA ALA A 289 -20.93 7.88 -3.89
C ALA A 289 -19.60 7.49 -4.56
N GLY A 290 -19.65 6.68 -5.61
CA GLY A 290 -18.48 6.33 -6.43
C GLY A 290 -17.84 7.55 -7.08
N SER A 291 -18.66 8.48 -7.56
CA SER A 291 -18.19 9.73 -8.17
C SER A 291 -17.50 10.66 -7.16
N VAL A 292 -18.02 10.73 -5.92
CA VAL A 292 -17.37 11.47 -4.83
C VAL A 292 -16.03 10.83 -4.46
N ALA A 293 -15.98 9.50 -4.33
CA ALA A 293 -14.74 8.79 -4.03
C ALA A 293 -13.69 8.99 -5.14
N TRP A 294 -14.09 8.87 -6.40
CA TRP A 294 -13.22 9.15 -7.55
C TRP A 294 -12.67 10.58 -7.52
N SER A 295 -13.51 11.56 -7.22
CA SER A 295 -13.10 12.97 -7.11
C SER A 295 -12.07 13.19 -5.99
N ARG A 296 -12.24 12.52 -4.84
CA ARG A 296 -11.24 12.57 -3.75
C ARG A 296 -9.91 11.97 -4.19
N ALA A 297 -9.93 10.82 -4.87
CA ALA A 297 -8.72 10.22 -5.42
C ALA A 297 -8.00 11.15 -6.40
N TRP A 298 -8.75 11.85 -7.26
CA TRP A 298 -8.20 12.82 -8.21
C TRP A 298 -7.60 14.06 -7.54
N GLY A 299 -8.20 14.51 -6.43
CA GLY A 299 -7.72 15.66 -5.65
C GLY A 299 -6.60 15.34 -4.67
N ALA A 300 -6.32 14.06 -4.41
CA ALA A 300 -5.29 13.63 -3.49
C ALA A 300 -3.90 13.62 -4.14
N SER A 301 -2.88 13.92 -3.33
CA SER A 301 -1.47 13.82 -3.72
C SER A 301 -0.73 12.69 -3.00
N ASP A 302 -1.30 12.15 -1.93
CA ASP A 302 -0.75 11.02 -1.18
C ASP A 302 -1.13 9.68 -1.84
N PRO A 303 -0.17 8.85 -2.27
CA PRO A 303 -0.44 7.55 -2.90
C PRO A 303 -1.30 6.58 -2.06
N VAL A 304 -1.30 6.69 -0.73
CA VAL A 304 -2.14 5.90 0.16
C VAL A 304 -3.59 6.37 0.09
N LEU A 305 -3.81 7.69 0.19
CA LEU A 305 -5.15 8.28 0.06
C LEU A 305 -5.73 8.03 -1.34
N ILE A 306 -4.90 8.17 -2.38
CA ILE A 306 -5.29 7.88 -3.76
C ILE A 306 -5.78 6.43 -3.89
N ARG A 307 -5.01 5.43 -3.43
CA ARG A 307 -5.42 4.01 -3.51
C ARG A 307 -6.71 3.73 -2.74
N LYS A 308 -6.84 4.27 -1.52
CA LYS A 308 -8.05 4.12 -0.70
C LYS A 308 -9.28 4.67 -1.41
N ASP A 309 -9.18 5.90 -1.93
CA ASP A 309 -10.31 6.55 -2.58
C ASP A 309 -10.66 5.90 -3.94
N LEU A 310 -9.67 5.35 -4.66
CA LEU A 310 -9.89 4.53 -5.86
C LEU A 310 -10.61 3.21 -5.53
N GLU A 311 -10.22 2.51 -4.46
CA GLU A 311 -10.91 1.29 -4.04
C GLU A 311 -12.35 1.59 -3.60
N GLN A 312 -12.57 2.68 -2.86
CA GLN A 312 -13.93 3.10 -2.51
C GLN A 312 -14.73 3.41 -3.78
N ALA A 313 -14.16 4.11 -4.77
CA ALA A 313 -14.83 4.37 -6.04
C ALA A 313 -15.20 3.07 -6.75
N ARG A 314 -14.27 2.10 -6.81
CA ARG A 314 -14.47 0.78 -7.40
C ARG A 314 -15.62 0.01 -6.74
N ILE A 315 -15.67 0.00 -5.41
CA ILE A 315 -16.73 -0.66 -4.63
C ILE A 315 -18.10 -0.04 -4.96
N GLU A 316 -18.19 1.29 -4.91
CA GLU A 316 -19.47 1.97 -5.12
C GLU A 316 -19.95 1.88 -6.56
N TYR A 317 -19.07 1.98 -7.55
CA TYR A 317 -19.44 1.73 -8.95
C TYR A 317 -19.84 0.26 -9.19
N THR A 318 -19.22 -0.70 -8.48
CA THR A 318 -19.66 -2.10 -8.53
C THR A 318 -21.07 -2.27 -7.97
N ASN A 319 -21.38 -1.61 -6.85
CA ASN A 319 -22.73 -1.59 -6.29
C ASN A 319 -23.72 -0.93 -7.25
N ALA A 320 -23.37 0.22 -7.83
CA ALA A 320 -24.20 0.93 -8.81
C ALA A 320 -24.51 0.05 -10.04
N LEU A 321 -23.49 -0.65 -10.57
CA LEU A 321 -23.63 -1.58 -11.69
C LEU A 321 -24.57 -2.75 -11.36
N ASN A 322 -24.37 -3.38 -10.20
CA ASN A 322 -25.16 -4.53 -9.76
C ASN A 322 -26.63 -4.13 -9.53
N TRP A 323 -26.88 -3.00 -8.85
CA TRP A 323 -28.24 -2.51 -8.61
C TRP A 323 -28.90 -2.08 -9.91
N ALA A 324 -28.21 -1.33 -10.77
CA ALA A 324 -28.77 -0.90 -12.05
C ALA A 324 -29.08 -2.09 -12.99
N GLY A 325 -28.36 -3.21 -12.86
CA GLY A 325 -28.65 -4.45 -13.57
C GLY A 325 -29.85 -5.23 -13.04
N ALA A 326 -30.25 -4.98 -11.79
CA ALA A 326 -31.34 -5.69 -11.10
C ALA A 326 -32.70 -4.96 -11.18
N VAL A 327 -32.70 -3.67 -11.47
CA VAL A 327 -33.88 -2.81 -11.49
C VAL A 327 -34.64 -2.96 -12.81
N ASN A 328 -35.93 -3.32 -12.74
CA ASN A 328 -36.85 -3.21 -13.86
C ASN A 328 -37.78 -1.99 -13.64
N ASP A 329 -37.35 -0.83 -14.11
CA ASP A 329 -38.04 0.45 -13.94
C ASP A 329 -38.16 1.15 -15.31
N PRO A 330 -39.24 0.89 -16.09
CA PRO A 330 -39.37 1.38 -17.46
C PRO A 330 -39.20 2.91 -17.61
N PRO A 331 -39.76 3.77 -16.71
CA PRO A 331 -39.48 5.20 -16.69
C PRO A 331 -37.99 5.58 -16.65
N ASN A 332 -37.15 4.78 -15.99
CA ASN A 332 -35.71 5.07 -15.78
C ASN A 332 -34.77 4.25 -16.68
N THR A 333 -35.29 3.65 -17.76
CA THR A 333 -34.50 2.77 -18.65
C THR A 333 -33.21 3.43 -19.17
N ALA A 334 -33.28 4.69 -19.62
CA ALA A 334 -32.12 5.41 -20.13
C ALA A 334 -31.10 5.72 -19.02
N ASN A 335 -31.57 6.12 -17.85
CA ASN A 335 -30.73 6.40 -16.68
C ASN A 335 -29.99 5.14 -16.20
N LEU A 336 -30.70 4.01 -16.09
CA LEU A 336 -30.12 2.72 -15.71
C LEU A 336 -29.12 2.21 -16.74
N ALA A 337 -29.35 2.45 -18.04
CA ALA A 337 -28.37 2.13 -19.07
C ALA A 337 -27.09 2.95 -18.92
N LEU A 338 -27.22 4.27 -18.69
CA LEU A 338 -26.06 5.15 -18.49
C LEU A 338 -25.28 4.80 -17.22
N ILE A 339 -25.95 4.57 -16.08
CA ILE A 339 -25.30 4.16 -14.82
C ILE A 339 -24.48 2.89 -15.05
N ARG A 340 -25.03 1.87 -15.73
CA ARG A 340 -24.29 0.63 -16.00
C ARG A 340 -23.04 0.88 -16.84
N THR A 341 -23.16 1.65 -17.92
CA THR A 341 -22.02 1.94 -18.81
C THR A 341 -20.93 2.73 -18.10
N ILE A 342 -21.30 3.82 -17.41
CA ILE A 342 -20.31 4.67 -16.71
C ILE A 342 -19.69 3.92 -15.54
N SER A 343 -20.48 3.20 -14.74
CA SER A 343 -19.94 2.43 -13.61
C SER A 343 -18.97 1.34 -14.09
N THR A 344 -19.29 0.63 -15.17
CA THR A 344 -18.37 -0.34 -15.79
C THR A 344 -17.05 0.31 -16.18
N ALA A 345 -17.10 1.48 -16.83
CA ALA A 345 -15.88 2.20 -17.21
C ALA A 345 -15.06 2.68 -16.00
N TYR A 346 -15.70 3.17 -14.94
CA TYR A 346 -14.99 3.70 -13.78
C TYR A 346 -14.45 2.61 -12.85
N ILE A 347 -15.05 1.41 -12.83
CA ILE A 347 -14.44 0.22 -12.22
C ILE A 347 -13.10 -0.07 -12.90
N ASP A 348 -13.09 -0.12 -14.23
CA ASP A 348 -11.88 -0.34 -15.03
C ASP A 348 -10.82 0.74 -14.78
N LEU A 349 -11.24 2.01 -14.69
CA LEU A 349 -10.33 3.11 -14.41
C LEU A 349 -9.72 3.03 -13.01
N ALA A 350 -10.52 2.66 -12.01
CA ALA A 350 -10.05 2.49 -10.64
C ALA A 350 -9.04 1.34 -10.56
N ASP A 351 -9.38 0.18 -11.16
CA ASP A 351 -8.49 -0.98 -11.26
C ASP A 351 -7.20 -0.59 -12.01
N ALA A 352 -7.29 0.12 -13.14
CA ALA A 352 -6.13 0.54 -13.92
C ALA A 352 -5.18 1.42 -13.10
N ALA A 353 -5.73 2.39 -12.36
CA ALA A 353 -4.96 3.34 -11.57
C ALA A 353 -4.30 2.66 -10.36
N VAL A 354 -5.01 1.78 -9.63
CA VAL A 354 -4.42 1.00 -8.53
C VAL A 354 -3.31 0.09 -9.05
N THR A 355 -3.58 -0.64 -10.14
CA THR A 355 -2.61 -1.53 -10.79
C THR A 355 -1.34 -0.78 -11.21
N MET A 356 -1.45 0.46 -11.71
CA MET A 356 -0.30 1.30 -12.03
C MET A 356 0.59 1.56 -10.81
N TYR A 357 -0.01 1.91 -9.67
CA TYR A 357 0.73 2.17 -8.43
C TYR A 357 1.37 0.91 -7.85
N ASP A 358 0.70 -0.23 -7.96
CA ASP A 358 1.24 -1.52 -7.48
C ASP A 358 2.38 -2.01 -8.37
N GLY A 359 2.26 -1.84 -9.68
CA GLY A 359 3.33 -2.11 -10.63
C GLY A 359 4.58 -1.27 -10.34
N ALA A 360 4.40 0.01 -9.98
CA ALA A 360 5.51 0.88 -9.60
C ALA A 360 6.23 0.39 -8.33
N ASN A 361 5.50 -0.07 -7.32
CA ASN A 361 6.09 -0.65 -6.11
C ASN A 361 6.92 -1.90 -6.44
N VAL A 362 6.37 -2.82 -7.24
CA VAL A 362 7.03 -4.08 -7.62
C VAL A 362 8.26 -3.81 -8.51
N TYR A 363 8.14 -2.85 -9.44
CA TYR A 363 9.27 -2.40 -10.27
C TYR A 363 10.41 -1.84 -9.42
N SER A 364 10.08 -0.94 -8.48
CA SER A 364 11.06 -0.35 -7.56
C SER A 364 11.78 -1.44 -6.74
N MET A 365 11.04 -2.42 -6.22
CA MET A 365 11.61 -3.55 -5.50
C MET A 365 12.56 -4.37 -6.38
N GLY A 366 12.19 -4.63 -7.63
CA GLY A 366 13.07 -5.32 -8.58
C GLY A 366 14.35 -4.54 -8.91
N ARG A 367 14.28 -3.21 -8.99
CA ARG A 367 15.46 -2.35 -9.18
C ARG A 367 16.39 -2.37 -7.97
N VAL A 368 15.86 -2.36 -6.75
CA VAL A 368 16.64 -2.49 -5.51
C VAL A 368 17.37 -3.84 -5.49
N GLN A 369 16.65 -4.95 -5.71
CA GLN A 369 17.24 -6.29 -5.76
C GLN A 369 18.37 -6.40 -6.79
N MET A 370 18.22 -5.72 -7.93
CA MET A 370 19.25 -5.69 -8.95
C MET A 370 20.50 -4.91 -8.51
N ASN A 371 20.33 -3.78 -7.83
CA ASN A 371 21.44 -3.00 -7.28
C ASN A 371 22.18 -3.77 -6.18
N ASP A 372 21.47 -4.60 -5.42
CA ASP A 372 22.03 -5.45 -4.36
C ASP A 372 22.73 -6.71 -4.92
N GLY A 373 22.66 -6.93 -6.24
CA GLY A 373 23.22 -8.10 -6.91
C GLY A 373 22.36 -9.37 -6.78
N ASP A 374 21.15 -9.30 -6.22
CA ASP A 374 20.18 -10.40 -6.20
C ASP A 374 19.40 -10.47 -7.51
N TYR A 375 20.13 -10.79 -8.59
CA TYR A 375 19.57 -10.82 -9.94
C TYR A 375 18.45 -11.85 -10.09
N ARG A 376 18.47 -12.95 -9.32
CA ARG A 376 17.43 -13.98 -9.38
C ARG A 376 16.08 -13.45 -8.86
N LYS A 377 16.06 -12.72 -7.74
CA LYS A 377 14.83 -12.08 -7.28
C LYS A 377 14.42 -10.92 -8.20
N ALA A 378 15.39 -10.13 -8.66
CA ALA A 378 15.13 -9.01 -9.57
C ALA A 378 14.42 -9.44 -10.85
N VAL A 379 14.81 -10.57 -11.44
CA VAL A 379 14.14 -11.17 -12.61
C VAL A 379 12.65 -11.34 -12.37
N GLY A 380 12.26 -11.97 -11.25
CA GLY A 380 10.85 -12.23 -10.93
C GLY A 380 10.06 -10.95 -10.66
N SER A 381 10.64 -10.02 -9.89
CA SER A 381 9.98 -8.74 -9.59
C SER A 381 9.77 -7.90 -10.85
N LEU A 382 10.79 -7.79 -11.71
CA LEU A 382 10.71 -6.96 -12.92
C LEU A 382 9.79 -7.60 -13.97
N GLU A 383 9.76 -8.93 -14.09
CA GLU A 383 8.76 -9.64 -14.89
C GLU A 383 7.35 -9.34 -14.42
N ALA A 384 7.08 -9.53 -13.13
CA ALA A 384 5.78 -9.26 -12.52
C ALA A 384 5.35 -7.80 -12.76
N SER A 385 6.25 -6.84 -12.55
CA SER A 385 5.94 -5.42 -12.79
C SER A 385 5.58 -5.13 -14.25
N SER A 386 6.27 -5.77 -15.21
CA SER A 386 5.97 -5.59 -16.64
C SER A 386 4.57 -6.07 -17.01
N ILE A 387 4.14 -7.20 -16.44
CA ILE A 387 2.80 -7.77 -16.62
C ILE A 387 1.75 -6.86 -15.98
N ILE A 388 2.02 -6.36 -14.77
CA ILE A 388 1.11 -5.46 -14.05
C ILE A 388 0.87 -4.17 -14.86
N PHE A 389 1.92 -3.55 -15.41
CA PHE A 389 1.77 -2.37 -16.27
C PHE A 389 1.01 -2.68 -17.56
N SER A 390 1.23 -3.85 -18.17
CA SER A 390 0.47 -4.28 -19.35
C SER A 390 -1.03 -4.43 -19.04
N ASN A 391 -1.37 -5.01 -17.88
CA ASN A 391 -2.75 -5.12 -17.42
C ASN A 391 -3.38 -3.74 -17.18
N SER A 392 -2.65 -2.81 -16.57
CA SER A 392 -3.11 -1.41 -16.39
C SER A 392 -3.42 -0.74 -17.74
N GLN A 393 -2.56 -0.93 -18.75
CA GLN A 393 -2.81 -0.44 -20.12
C GLN A 393 -4.12 -1.01 -20.70
N VAL A 394 -4.33 -2.33 -20.58
CA VAL A 394 -5.56 -3.00 -21.07
C VAL A 394 -6.80 -2.40 -20.40
N LEU A 395 -6.75 -2.17 -19.09
CA LEU A 395 -7.87 -1.61 -18.32
C LEU A 395 -8.16 -0.16 -18.75
N PHE A 396 -7.15 0.70 -18.92
CA PHE A 396 -7.37 2.05 -19.45
C PHE A 396 -8.01 2.04 -20.85
N ASN A 397 -7.57 1.13 -21.74
CA ASN A 397 -8.15 0.99 -23.07
C ASN A 397 -9.61 0.51 -23.02
N ARG A 398 -9.92 -0.47 -22.17
CA ARG A 398 -11.27 -1.00 -21.96
C ARG A 398 -12.19 0.09 -21.41
N ALA A 399 -11.76 0.80 -20.37
CA ALA A 399 -12.47 1.93 -19.81
C ALA A 399 -12.79 3.01 -20.86
N THR A 400 -11.80 3.39 -21.66
CA THR A 400 -11.95 4.42 -22.69
C THR A 400 -12.99 4.00 -23.74
N THR A 401 -12.92 2.76 -24.21
CA THR A 401 -13.89 2.20 -25.16
C THR A 401 -15.30 2.20 -24.57
N THR A 402 -15.44 1.79 -23.30
CA THR A 402 -16.72 1.78 -22.59
C THR A 402 -17.29 3.20 -22.43
N LEU A 403 -16.48 4.19 -22.06
CA LEU A 403 -16.92 5.60 -21.98
C LEU A 403 -17.41 6.13 -23.32
N GLN A 404 -16.73 5.80 -24.42
CA GLN A 404 -17.13 6.22 -25.76
C GLN A 404 -18.46 5.61 -26.22
N SER A 405 -18.86 4.48 -25.63
CA SER A 405 -20.15 3.84 -25.91
C SER A 405 -21.32 4.40 -25.10
N ALA A 406 -21.06 5.31 -24.14
CA ALA A 406 -22.10 5.90 -23.32
C ALA A 406 -23.06 6.78 -24.14
N SER A 407 -24.36 6.64 -23.89
CA SER A 407 -25.39 7.49 -24.47
C SER A 407 -26.09 8.29 -23.36
N PHE A 408 -26.10 9.61 -23.52
CA PHE A 408 -26.73 10.55 -22.59
C PHE A 408 -28.17 10.90 -22.99
N ALA A 409 -28.63 10.44 -24.16
CA ALA A 409 -29.94 10.78 -24.70
C ALA A 409 -31.07 10.27 -23.80
N GLY A 410 -31.99 11.16 -23.43
CA GLY A 410 -33.14 10.82 -22.59
C GLY A 410 -32.80 10.53 -21.13
N THR A 411 -31.59 10.87 -20.68
CA THR A 411 -31.16 10.71 -19.29
C THR A 411 -31.34 12.00 -18.49
N GLU A 412 -31.48 11.89 -17.18
CA GLU A 412 -31.53 13.05 -16.26
C GLU A 412 -30.14 13.63 -15.94
N PHE A 413 -29.07 12.95 -16.36
CA PHE A 413 -27.68 13.33 -16.10
C PHE A 413 -27.18 14.47 -17.00
N GLY A 414 -28.01 14.93 -17.95
CA GLY A 414 -27.61 15.93 -18.95
C GLY A 414 -26.69 15.35 -20.02
N ASP A 415 -26.12 16.21 -20.86
CA ASP A 415 -25.23 15.81 -21.95
C ASP A 415 -23.76 15.78 -21.51
N GLY A 416 -23.22 14.58 -21.31
CA GLY A 416 -21.81 14.36 -20.98
C GLY A 416 -20.88 14.19 -22.19
N THR A 417 -21.37 14.33 -23.43
CA THR A 417 -20.59 14.06 -24.65
C THR A 417 -19.30 14.88 -24.73
N ALA A 418 -19.36 16.17 -24.37
CA ALA A 418 -18.19 17.05 -24.38
C ALA A 418 -17.16 16.65 -23.31
N TYR A 419 -17.63 16.21 -22.13
CA TYR A 419 -16.74 15.71 -21.06
C TYR A 419 -16.04 14.43 -21.50
N THR A 420 -16.79 13.46 -22.07
CA THR A 420 -16.22 12.22 -22.61
C THR A 420 -15.17 12.51 -23.69
N ALA A 421 -15.48 13.42 -24.63
CA ALA A 421 -14.52 13.82 -25.66
C ALA A 421 -13.25 14.48 -25.09
N GLY A 422 -13.37 15.22 -23.97
CA GLY A 422 -12.25 15.85 -23.29
C GLY A 422 -11.35 14.87 -22.51
N ILE A 423 -11.94 13.86 -21.86
CA ILE A 423 -11.19 12.92 -21.01
C ILE A 423 -10.54 11.78 -21.80
N VAL A 424 -11.14 11.34 -22.90
CA VAL A 424 -10.64 10.21 -23.73
C VAL A 424 -9.15 10.39 -24.14
N PRO A 425 -8.71 11.55 -24.66
CA PRO A 425 -7.30 11.75 -24.98
C PRO A 425 -6.35 11.64 -23.77
N VAL A 426 -6.81 12.01 -22.57
CA VAL A 426 -6.03 11.88 -21.33
C VAL A 426 -5.87 10.42 -20.95
N LEU A 427 -6.95 9.64 -21.04
CA LEU A 427 -6.94 8.20 -20.75
C LEU A 427 -6.08 7.42 -21.76
N ASN A 428 -6.18 7.76 -23.04
CA ASN A 428 -5.31 7.18 -24.08
C ASN A 428 -3.83 7.46 -23.82
N LYS A 429 -3.48 8.67 -23.36
CA LYS A 429 -2.10 8.99 -22.95
C LYS A 429 -1.65 8.15 -21.75
N LYS A 430 -2.54 7.94 -20.76
CA LYS A 430 -2.25 7.06 -19.61
C LYS A 430 -2.05 5.60 -20.03
N ALA A 431 -2.89 5.09 -20.93
CA ALA A 431 -2.72 3.76 -21.50
C ALA A 431 -1.39 3.61 -22.26
N SER A 432 -1.04 4.60 -23.09
CA SER A 432 0.24 4.63 -23.81
C SER A 432 1.42 4.62 -22.84
N TYR A 433 1.38 5.47 -21.81
CA TYR A 433 2.40 5.52 -20.77
C TYR A 433 2.57 4.18 -20.04
N MET A 434 1.47 3.48 -19.72
CA MET A 434 1.52 2.14 -19.13
C MET A 434 2.13 1.09 -20.07
N GLY A 435 1.85 1.15 -21.37
CA GLY A 435 2.50 0.29 -22.36
C GLY A 435 4.00 0.54 -22.50
N GLU A 436 4.41 1.81 -22.50
CA GLU A 436 5.83 2.19 -22.47
C GLU A 436 6.51 1.72 -21.19
N PHE A 437 5.87 1.87 -20.03
CA PHE A 437 6.42 1.40 -18.75
C PHE A 437 6.51 -0.13 -18.70
N SER A 438 5.52 -0.85 -19.23
CA SER A 438 5.60 -2.31 -19.37
C SER A 438 6.80 -2.73 -20.22
N THR A 439 7.01 -2.07 -21.36
CA THR A 439 8.18 -2.30 -22.24
C THR A 439 9.49 -1.98 -21.50
N TYR A 440 9.52 -0.88 -20.75
CA TYR A 440 10.68 -0.45 -19.99
C TYR A 440 11.04 -1.44 -18.87
N ALA A 441 10.03 -1.90 -18.13
CA ALA A 441 10.16 -2.94 -17.10
C ALA A 441 10.62 -4.27 -17.69
N THR A 442 10.12 -4.65 -18.87
CA THR A 442 10.60 -5.83 -19.62
C THR A 442 12.08 -5.67 -19.98
N GLY A 443 12.51 -4.47 -20.38
CA GLY A 443 13.92 -4.17 -20.63
C GLY A 443 14.77 -4.47 -19.41
N TRP A 444 14.39 -3.95 -18.24
CA TRP A 444 15.09 -4.21 -16.97
C TRP A 444 15.05 -5.68 -16.52
N HIS A 445 13.95 -6.38 -16.75
CA HIS A 445 13.88 -7.83 -16.55
C HIS A 445 14.94 -8.56 -17.39
N ARG A 446 15.08 -8.21 -18.68
CA ARG A 446 16.13 -8.76 -19.56
C ARG A 446 17.52 -8.41 -19.09
N VAL A 447 17.75 -7.18 -18.62
CA VAL A 447 19.04 -6.81 -18.01
C VAL A 447 19.33 -7.67 -16.78
N SER A 448 18.33 -7.94 -15.94
CA SER A 448 18.48 -8.80 -14.77
C SER A 448 18.81 -10.25 -15.15
N LEU A 449 18.17 -10.79 -16.19
CA LEU A 449 18.53 -12.09 -16.75
C LEU A 449 19.97 -12.11 -17.28
N ALA A 450 20.42 -11.04 -17.94
CA ALA A 450 21.79 -10.92 -18.42
C ALA A 450 22.79 -11.00 -17.25
N TYR A 451 22.62 -10.17 -16.21
CA TYR A 451 23.51 -10.20 -15.06
C TYR A 451 23.44 -11.51 -14.28
N LEU A 452 22.28 -12.15 -14.21
CA LEU A 452 22.15 -13.50 -13.63
C LEU A 452 22.99 -14.51 -14.42
N ALA A 453 22.88 -14.53 -15.75
CA ALA A 453 23.68 -15.41 -16.61
C ALA A 453 25.19 -15.17 -16.40
N ARG A 454 25.61 -13.90 -16.37
CA ARG A 454 27.00 -13.52 -16.10
C ARG A 454 27.49 -13.99 -14.74
N SER A 455 26.65 -13.87 -13.69
CA SER A 455 26.99 -14.36 -12.35
C SER A 455 27.19 -15.88 -12.29
N MET A 456 26.60 -16.61 -13.24
CA MET A 456 26.74 -18.06 -13.39
C MET A 456 27.86 -18.46 -14.37
N GLY A 457 28.60 -17.50 -14.92
CA GLY A 457 29.65 -17.73 -15.93
C GLY A 457 29.13 -17.99 -17.34
N ASP A 458 27.84 -17.74 -17.61
CA ASP A 458 27.23 -17.89 -18.93
C ASP A 458 27.33 -16.58 -19.74
N GLU A 459 28.49 -16.39 -20.39
CA GLU A 459 28.77 -15.21 -21.19
C GLU A 459 27.91 -15.12 -22.47
N THR A 460 27.45 -16.28 -22.99
CA THR A 460 26.56 -16.32 -24.16
C THR A 460 25.15 -15.88 -23.77
N GLY A 461 24.64 -16.39 -22.65
CA GLY A 461 23.37 -15.95 -22.06
C GLY A 461 23.39 -14.46 -21.73
N PHE A 462 24.47 -13.94 -21.14
CA PHE A 462 24.64 -12.51 -20.89
C PHE A 462 24.46 -11.68 -22.16
N LYS A 463 25.18 -12.02 -23.24
CA LYS A 463 25.10 -11.29 -24.52
C LYS A 463 23.71 -11.35 -25.14
N ASN A 464 23.08 -12.53 -25.15
CA ASN A 464 21.75 -12.73 -25.73
C ASN A 464 20.68 -11.89 -25.01
N GLU A 465 20.68 -11.89 -23.67
CA GLU A 465 19.71 -11.12 -22.89
C GLU A 465 20.00 -9.62 -22.93
N ALA A 466 21.27 -9.20 -22.96
CA ALA A 466 21.65 -7.81 -23.14
C ALA A 466 21.19 -7.25 -24.51
N ILE A 467 21.31 -8.03 -25.59
CA ILE A 467 20.79 -7.64 -26.92
C ILE A 467 19.26 -7.49 -26.89
N GLN A 468 18.55 -8.40 -26.22
CA GLN A 468 17.10 -8.29 -26.07
C GLN A 468 16.71 -7.03 -25.28
N ALA A 469 17.40 -6.73 -24.18
CA ALA A 469 17.20 -5.50 -23.41
C ALA A 469 17.47 -4.24 -24.26
N MET A 470 18.56 -4.23 -25.03
CA MET A 470 18.89 -3.14 -25.95
C MET A 470 17.77 -2.90 -26.96
N ASN A 471 17.21 -3.94 -27.58
CA ASN A 471 16.11 -3.80 -28.53
C ASN A 471 14.86 -3.15 -27.89
N LEU A 472 14.54 -3.51 -26.64
CA LEU A 472 13.44 -2.91 -25.89
C LEU A 472 13.70 -1.44 -25.58
N PHE A 473 14.90 -1.08 -25.13
CA PHE A 473 15.26 0.31 -24.86
C PHE A 473 15.35 1.15 -26.14
N ALA A 474 15.82 0.57 -27.25
CA ALA A 474 15.82 1.24 -28.55
C ALA A 474 14.39 1.61 -29.00
N GLY A 475 13.41 0.75 -28.71
CA GLY A 475 11.99 1.04 -28.97
C GLY A 475 11.40 2.19 -28.16
N LEU A 476 12.07 2.61 -27.07
CA LEU A 476 11.59 3.66 -26.17
C LEU A 476 12.33 5.00 -26.33
N GLN A 477 13.28 5.14 -27.25
CA GLN A 477 14.10 6.35 -27.37
C GLN A 477 13.31 7.63 -27.67
N SER A 478 12.15 7.51 -28.32
CA SER A 478 11.23 8.62 -28.58
C SER A 478 10.17 8.83 -27.49
N SER A 479 10.19 8.05 -26.41
CA SER A 479 9.28 8.21 -25.29
C SER A 479 9.61 9.50 -24.54
N ASP A 480 8.59 10.33 -24.29
CA ASP A 480 8.74 11.52 -23.45
C ASP A 480 9.12 11.17 -22.00
N ALA A 481 8.65 10.01 -21.51
CA ALA A 481 8.84 9.59 -20.13
C ALA A 481 10.12 8.77 -19.91
N PHE A 482 10.46 7.89 -20.86
CA PHE A 482 11.55 6.92 -20.70
C PHE A 482 12.72 7.14 -21.66
N GLY A 483 12.58 8.01 -22.67
CA GLY A 483 13.53 8.09 -23.79
C GLY A 483 14.96 8.39 -23.37
N ALA A 484 15.18 9.40 -22.52
CA ALA A 484 16.52 9.76 -22.05
C ALA A 484 17.21 8.59 -21.31
N ASP A 485 16.47 7.92 -20.43
CA ASP A 485 16.99 6.80 -19.65
C ASP A 485 17.18 5.54 -20.52
N ALA A 486 16.25 5.25 -21.43
CA ALA A 486 16.36 4.15 -22.38
C ALA A 486 17.57 4.30 -23.31
N VAL A 487 17.85 5.51 -23.80
CA VAL A 487 19.08 5.81 -24.55
C VAL A 487 20.33 5.50 -23.73
N SER A 488 20.36 5.93 -22.46
CA SER A 488 21.49 5.67 -21.57
C SER A 488 21.71 4.17 -21.37
N ASN A 489 20.66 3.44 -21.01
CA ASN A 489 20.72 1.99 -20.77
C ASN A 489 21.13 1.21 -22.02
N TYR A 490 20.65 1.61 -23.20
CA TYR A 490 21.08 1.02 -24.47
C TYR A 490 22.60 1.10 -24.65
N TYR A 491 23.20 2.28 -24.47
CA TYR A 491 24.63 2.47 -24.71
C TYR A 491 25.50 1.83 -23.61
N VAL A 492 25.02 1.79 -22.37
CA VAL A 492 25.69 1.03 -21.31
C VAL A 492 25.80 -0.44 -21.69
N LEU A 493 24.69 -1.06 -22.10
CA LEU A 493 24.69 -2.47 -22.52
C LEU A 493 25.54 -2.72 -23.76
N ALA A 494 25.46 -1.83 -24.76
CA ALA A 494 26.29 -1.91 -25.96
C ALA A 494 27.79 -1.93 -25.62
N GLY A 495 28.22 -1.12 -24.65
CA GLY A 495 29.60 -1.10 -24.17
C GLY A 495 30.02 -2.34 -23.37
N LEU A 496 29.07 -3.05 -22.76
CA LEU A 496 29.35 -4.27 -21.99
C LEU A 496 29.47 -5.52 -22.85
N ILE A 497 28.91 -5.52 -24.07
CA ILE A 497 28.92 -6.69 -24.97
C ILE A 497 29.90 -6.55 -26.15
N ALA A 498 30.43 -5.34 -26.38
CA ALA A 498 31.51 -5.05 -27.33
C ALA A 498 32.84 -5.63 -26.83
#